data_AF-A0AAW2JNX3-F1
#
_entry.id   AF-A0AAW2JNX3-F1
#
_cell.length_a   1.000
_cell.length_b   1.000
_cell.length_c   1.000
_cell.angle_alpha   90.00
_cell.angle_beta   90.00
_cell.angle_gamma   90.00
#
_symmetry.space_group_name_H-M   'P 1'
#
loop_
_entity.id
_entity.type
_entity.pdbx_description
1 polymer ?
#
loop_
_entity_poly.entity_id
_entity_poly.type
_entity_poly.pdbx_seq_one_letter_code
_entity_poly.pdbx_strand_id
1 'polypeptide(L)' 'ESGNVRLALCIDGFAPHGQYGHTYSCWSVILTAYNLPPRMYMKSKYTFLMILIPSPSNLKHHIDVYLESLIEELLQLWH' A
#
# COMPACT_ATOMS: atom_id res chain seq x y z
N GLU A 1 2.71 26.82 -7.00
CA GLU A 1 1.32 26.32 -6.94
C GLU A 1 1.35 24.90 -6.38
N SER A 2 0.78 24.66 -5.21
CA SER A 2 0.59 23.30 -4.72
C SER A 2 -0.62 22.71 -5.44
N GLY A 3 -0.36 21.99 -6.53
CA GLY A 3 -1.41 21.27 -7.25
C GLY A 3 -2.03 20.20 -6.35
N ASN A 4 -3.34 19.99 -6.45
CA ASN A 4 -4.02 18.94 -5.71
C ASN A 4 -3.46 17.56 -6.10
N VAL A 5 -2.65 16.95 -5.23
CA VAL A 5 -2.14 15.60 -5.44
C VAL A 5 -3.20 14.61 -5.00
N ARG A 6 -3.58 13.72 -5.91
CA ARG A 6 -4.49 12.60 -5.68
C ARG A 6 -3.67 11.34 -5.62
N LEU A 7 -3.58 10.76 -4.42
CA LEU A 7 -2.93 9.49 -4.19
C LEU A 7 -4.00 8.41 -4.02
N ALA A 8 -3.72 7.20 -4.50
CA ALA A 8 -4.49 6.03 -4.13
C ALA A 8 -3.62 5.02 -3.43
N LEU A 9 -4.23 4.41 -2.42
CA LEU A 9 -3.68 3.31 -1.64
C LEU A 9 -4.40 2.03 -2.07
N CYS A 10 -3.63 1.01 -2.42
CA CYS A 10 -4.11 -0.34 -2.68
C CYS A 10 -3.50 -1.27 -1.64
N ILE A 11 -4.34 -2.10 -1.04
CA ILE A 11 -3.95 -3.05 0.00
C ILE A 11 -4.29 -4.43 -0.54
N ASP A 12 -3.28 -5.28 -0.68
CA ASP A 12 -3.48 -6.66 -1.10
C ASP A 12 -2.69 -7.62 -0.21
N GLY A 13 -3.27 -8.78 0.02
CA GLY A 13 -2.68 -9.86 0.80
C GLY A 13 -2.25 -10.99 -0.13
N PHE A 14 -0.94 -11.23 -0.24
CA PHE A 14 -0.41 -12.35 -1.02
C PHE A 14 0.23 -13.42 -0.13
N ALA A 15 0.10 -14.68 -0.52
CA ALA A 15 0.70 -15.82 0.19
C ALA A 15 1.97 -16.29 -0.56
N PRO A 16 3.18 -15.90 -0.14
CA PRO A 16 4.41 -16.21 -0.88
C PRO A 16 4.75 -17.71 -0.93
N HIS A 17 4.22 -18.51 0.00
CA HIS A 17 4.51 -19.95 0.11
C HIS A 17 3.30 -20.85 -0.25
N GLY A 18 2.44 -20.38 -1.16
CA GLY A 18 1.06 -20.83 -1.43
C GLY A 18 0.75 -22.32 -1.70
N GLN A 19 1.64 -23.28 -1.41
CA GLN A 19 1.38 -24.71 -1.57
C GLN A 19 1.90 -25.61 -0.42
N TYR A 20 2.78 -25.14 0.47
CA TYR A 20 3.40 -26.01 1.49
C TYR A 20 3.26 -25.43 2.91
N GLY A 21 2.13 -25.76 3.56
CA GLY A 21 2.07 -25.99 5.02
C GLY A 21 2.06 -24.79 5.98
N HIS A 22 2.41 -23.58 5.56
CA HIS A 22 2.39 -22.42 6.46
C HIS A 22 1.36 -21.37 6.01
N THR A 23 0.34 -21.13 6.86
CA THR A 23 -0.52 -19.94 6.77
C THR A 23 0.35 -18.72 7.01
N TYR A 24 0.93 -18.17 5.95
CA TYR A 24 1.70 -16.94 6.02
C TYR A 24 1.19 -16.03 4.91
N SER A 25 0.58 -14.91 5.33
CA SER A 25 0.10 -13.86 4.44
C SER A 25 1.03 -12.66 4.56
N CYS A 26 1.48 -12.14 3.43
CA CYS A 26 2.16 -10.86 3.39
C CYS A 26 1.20 -9.82 2.84
N TRP A 27 1.03 -8.72 3.56
CA TRP A 27 0.17 -7.61 3.15
C TRP A 27 1.05 -6.48 2.62
N SER A 28 0.82 -6.09 1.37
CA SER A 28 1.49 -4.95 0.77
C SER A 28 0.53 -3.77 0.66
N VAL A 29 0.98 -2.60 1.12
CA VAL A 29 0.32 -1.31 0.86
C VAL A 29 1.07 -0.62 -0.27
N ILE A 30 0.38 -0.41 -1.37
CA ILE A 30 0.90 0.15 -2.60
C ILE A 30 0.31 1.55 -2.81
N LEU A 31 1.16 2.53 -3.06
CA LEU A 31 0.82 3.92 -3.34
C LEU A 31 1.00 4.22 -4.82
N THR A 32 0.03 4.91 -5.40
CA THR A 32 0.10 5.35 -6.80
C THR A 32 -0.48 6.76 -6.96
N ALA A 33 0.15 7.57 -7.82
CA ALA A 33 -0.32 8.92 -8.14
C ALA A 33 -1.44 8.88 -9.19
N TYR A 34 -2.67 9.20 -8.78
CA TYR A 34 -3.85 9.28 -9.63
C TYR A 34 -3.94 10.56 -10.47
N ASN A 35 -3.00 11.48 -10.29
CA ASN A 35 -2.85 12.63 -11.19
C ASN A 35 -2.35 12.24 -12.59
N LEU A 36 -1.81 11.02 -12.74
CA LEU A 36 -1.30 10.53 -14.01
C LEU A 36 -2.44 10.03 -14.90
N PRO A 37 -2.30 10.12 -16.23
CA PRO A 37 -3.31 9.61 -17.15
C PRO A 37 -3.54 8.10 -16.94
N PRO A 38 -4.73 7.56 -17.29
CA PRO A 38 -5.13 6.18 -16.95
C PRO A 38 -4.15 5.09 -17.40
N ARG A 39 -3.44 5.34 -18.50
CA ARG A 39 -2.46 4.41 -19.06
C ARG A 39 -1.13 4.37 -18.29
N MET A 40 -0.93 5.28 -17.34
CA MET A 40 0.34 5.45 -16.64
C MET A 40 0.25 5.09 -15.17
N TYR A 41 -0.84 5.41 -14.45
CA TYR A 41 -0.83 5.30 -12.99
C TYR A 41 -0.60 3.88 -12.45
N MET A 42 -0.93 2.81 -13.19
CA MET A 42 -0.62 1.41 -12.79
C MET A 42 0.72 0.87 -13.31
N LYS A 43 1.55 1.70 -13.97
CA LYS A 43 2.88 1.24 -14.38
C LYS A 43 3.79 1.17 -13.17
N SER A 44 4.57 0.10 -13.06
CA SER A 44 5.53 -0.12 -11.96
C SER A 44 6.38 1.11 -11.59
N LYS A 45 6.79 1.93 -12.57
CA LYS A 45 7.54 3.17 -12.34
C LYS A 45 6.79 4.29 -11.59
N TYR A 46 5.47 4.17 -11.43
CA TYR A 46 4.59 5.14 -10.76
C TYR A 46 3.81 4.50 -9.60
N THR A 47 4.28 3.33 -9.18
CA THR A 47 3.68 2.50 -8.15
C THR A 47 4.76 2.23 -7.11
N PHE A 48 4.52 2.63 -5.87
CA PHE A 48 5.47 2.55 -4.78
C PHE A 48 4.96 1.59 -3.72
N LEU A 49 5.81 0.68 -3.27
CA LEU A 49 5.52 -0.15 -2.10
C LEU A 49 5.84 0.69 -0.86
N MET A 50 4.81 1.05 -0.08
CA MET A 50 4.98 1.85 1.14
C MET A 50 5.15 0.97 2.37
N ILE A 51 4.34 -0.08 2.48
CA ILE A 51 4.37 -0.98 3.64
C ILE A 51 4.36 -2.42 3.16
N LEU A 52 5.21 -3.24 3.76
CA LEU A 52 5.21 -4.68 3.61
C LEU A 52 5.09 -5.30 5.00
N ILE A 53 3.92 -5.86 5.32
CA ILE A 53 3.66 -6.45 6.64
C ILE A 53 3.60 -7.97 6.52
N PRO A 54 4.65 -8.68 7.00
CA PRO A 54 4.60 -10.12 7.11
C PRO A 54 3.65 -10.51 8.24
N SER A 55 2.62 -11.31 7.95
CA SER A 55 1.68 -11.76 8.97
C SER A 55 1.42 -13.26 8.92
N PRO A 56 1.73 -13.98 10.01
CA PRO A 56 1.42 -15.40 10.11
C PRO A 56 -0.09 -15.68 10.27
N SER A 57 -0.95 -14.68 10.57
CA SER A 57 -2.42 -14.85 10.60
C SER A 57 -3.15 -13.51 10.76
N ASN A 58 -4.24 -13.33 9.99
CA ASN A 58 -5.29 -12.30 10.10
C ASN A 58 -4.85 -10.91 10.62
N LEU A 59 -4.03 -10.23 9.83
CA LEU A 59 -3.63 -8.82 10.00
C LEU A 59 -4.78 -7.80 9.93
N LYS A 60 -6.00 -8.24 9.60
CA LYS A 60 -7.17 -7.37 9.44
C LYS A 60 -7.47 -6.52 10.68
N HIS A 61 -7.07 -6.96 11.86
CA HIS A 61 -7.38 -6.29 13.12
C HIS A 61 -6.43 -5.12 13.46
N HIS A 62 -5.27 -5.03 12.83
CA HIS A 62 -4.27 -3.99 13.14
C HIS A 62 -3.89 -3.13 11.94
N ILE A 63 -4.54 -3.34 10.80
CA ILE A 63 -4.20 -2.62 9.58
C ILE A 63 -4.53 -1.12 9.67
N ASP A 64 -5.55 -0.77 10.45
CA ASP A 64 -5.92 0.59 10.79
C ASP A 64 -4.77 1.37 11.42
N VAL A 65 -4.06 0.79 12.38
CA VAL A 65 -2.89 1.41 13.04
C VAL A 65 -1.79 1.73 12.03
N TYR A 66 -1.48 0.80 11.12
CA TYR A 66 -0.46 1.02 10.09
C TYR A 66 -0.89 2.04 9.04
N LEU A 67 -2.19 2.06 8.68
CA LEU A 67 -2.73 3.03 7.74
C LEU A 67 -2.78 4.44 8.32
N GLU A 68 -3.10 4.57 9.61
CA GLU A 68 -3.11 5.87 10.30
C GLU A 68 -1.73 6.52 10.26
N SER A 69 -0.69 5.81 10.70
CA SER A 69 0.69 6.34 10.62
C SER A 69 1.10 6.67 9.18
N LEU A 70 0.73 5.85 8.20
CA LEU A 70 1.03 6.13 6.78
C LEU A 70 0.34 7.41 6.29
N ILE A 71 -0.93 7.60 6.65
CA ILE A 71 -1.70 8.79 6.23
C ILE A 71 -1.09 10.04 6.86
N GLU A 72 -0.69 10.01 8.13
CA GLU A 72 0.00 11.13 8.78
C GLU A 72 1.31 11.51 8.07
N GLU A 73 2.13 10.52 7.71
CA GLU A 73 3.37 10.75 6.95
C GLU A 73 3.09 11.35 5.55
N LEU A 74 2.06 10.85 4.86
CA LEU A 74 1.65 11.37 3.55
C LEU A 74 1.11 12.81 3.65
N LEU A 75 0.39 13.13 4.72
CA LEU A 75 -0.08 14.50 4.95
C LEU A 75 1.09 15.44 5.25
N GLN A 76 2.08 15.01 6.04
CA GLN A 76 3.28 15.80 6.32
C GLN A 76 4.14 16.06 5.07
N LEU A 77 4.27 15.07 4.18
CA LEU A 77 5.07 15.19 2.96
C LEU A 77 4.49 16.16 1.91
N TRP A 78 3.17 16.35 1.92
CA TRP A 78 2.45 17.17 0.93
C TRP A 78 1.76 18.41 1.53
N HIS A 79 1.99 18.71 2.82
CA HIS A 79 1.68 19.99 3.47
C HIS A 79 2.76 21.05 3.16
#